data_AF-A0A2H6GZ94-F1
#
_entry.id   AF-A0A2H6GZ94-F1
#
_cell.length_a   1.000
_cell.length_b   1.000
_cell.length_c   1.000
_cell.angle_alpha   90.00
_cell.angle_beta   90.00
_cell.angle_gamma   90.00
#
_symmetry.space_group_name_H-M   'P 1'
#
loop_
_entity.id
_entity.type
_entity.pdbx_description
1 polymer ?
#
loop_
_entity_poly.entity_id
_entity_poly.type
_entity_poly.pdbx_seq_one_letter_code
_entity_poly.pdbx_strand_id
1 'polypeptide(L)'
;MIKGSFMIGSEMIEIIIDGNNTMFRDTASGTTTTIQGLKINKAGAIKEHPDLKDDEEWKEKTLDRLKEHIKKLKTEDKKINYVKDELKKHGYTPMFKQRAGHRPQKF
;
A
#
# COMPACT_ATOMS: atom_id res chain seq x y z
N MET A 1 14.11 1.76 6.62
CA MET A 1 13.00 0.81 6.40
C MET A 1 11.88 1.00 7.42
N ILE A 2 10.64 1.05 6.93
CA ILE A 2 9.39 0.99 7.72
C ILE A 2 8.46 -0.09 7.15
N LYS A 3 7.69 -0.74 8.02
CA LYS A 3 6.66 -1.72 7.67
C LYS A 3 5.31 -1.23 8.15
N GLY A 4 4.26 -1.47 7.37
CA GLY A 4 2.87 -1.28 7.77
C GLY A 4 2.07 -2.55 7.56
N SER A 5 1.41 -3.03 8.60
CA SER A 5 0.52 -4.20 8.55
C SER A 5 -0.93 -3.74 8.33
N PHE A 6 -1.59 -4.35 7.37
CA PHE A 6 -2.97 -4.04 6.98
C PHE A 6 -3.79 -5.33 6.89
N MET A 7 -5.07 -5.26 7.25
CA MET A 7 -6.02 -6.36 7.07
C MET A 7 -6.97 -6.07 5.90
N ILE A 8 -7.30 -7.09 5.12
CA ILE A 8 -8.38 -7.05 4.13
C ILE A 8 -9.20 -8.34 4.24
N GLY A 9 -10.48 -8.22 4.60
CA GLY A 9 -11.26 -9.38 5.05
C GLY A 9 -10.56 -10.07 6.22
N SER A 10 -10.21 -11.35 6.04
CA SER A 10 -9.49 -12.16 7.04
C SER A 10 -7.98 -12.29 6.76
N GLU A 11 -7.47 -11.64 5.72
CA GLU A 11 -6.06 -11.71 5.33
C GLU A 11 -5.26 -10.55 5.91
N MET A 12 -4.06 -10.84 6.42
CA MET A 12 -3.09 -9.82 6.82
C MET A 12 -2.00 -9.69 5.76
N ILE A 13 -1.70 -8.45 5.39
CA ILE A 13 -0.63 -8.11 4.46
C ILE A 13 0.32 -7.11 5.13
N GLU A 14 1.56 -7.06 4.65
CA GLU A 14 2.55 -6.07 5.03
C GLU A 14 2.98 -5.25 3.81
N ILE A 15 3.06 -3.94 3.97
CA ILE A 15 3.74 -3.05 3.04
C ILE A 15 5.07 -2.66 3.66
N ILE A 16 6.14 -2.91 2.92
CA ILE A 16 7.50 -2.61 3.33
C ILE A 16 7.99 -1.46 2.46
N ILE A 17 8.42 -0.38 3.10
CA ILE A 17 9.00 0.77 2.44
C ILE A 17 10.46 0.86 2.89
N ASP A 18 11.37 0.72 1.94
CA ASP A 18 12.80 0.84 2.15
C ASP A 18 13.40 1.82 1.16
N GLY A 19 13.64 3.06 1.61
CA GLY A 19 14.00 4.15 0.71
C GLY A 19 12.92 4.38 -0.35
N ASN A 20 13.24 4.14 -1.62
CA ASN A 20 12.33 4.28 -2.77
C ASN A 20 11.68 2.98 -3.21
N ASN A 21 12.02 1.86 -2.57
CA ASN A 21 11.44 0.57 -2.86
C ASN A 21 10.21 0.37 -1.99
N THR A 22 9.08 0.11 -2.65
CA THR A 22 7.84 -0.30 -2.00
C THR A 22 7.60 -1.76 -2.36
N MET A 23 7.54 -2.61 -1.35
CA MET A 23 7.29 -4.04 -1.49
C MET A 23 6.00 -4.42 -0.78
N PHE A 24 5.35 -5.43 -1.32
CA PHE A 24 4.19 -6.08 -0.74
C PHE A 24 4.63 -7.43 -0.19
N ARG A 25 4.20 -7.77 1.00
CA ARG A 25 4.41 -9.09 1.58
C ARG A 25 3.10 -9.67 2.06
N ASP A 26 2.77 -10.84 1.54
CA ASP A 26 1.69 -11.65 2.07
C ASP A 26 2.20 -12.38 3.31
N THR A 27 1.50 -12.21 4.44
CA THR A 27 1.91 -12.84 5.71
C THR A 27 1.56 -14.32 5.75
N ALA A 28 0.58 -14.78 4.98
CA ALA A 28 0.17 -16.18 4.95
C ALA A 28 1.20 -17.04 4.20
N SER A 29 1.58 -16.62 3.00
CA SER A 29 2.61 -17.31 2.20
C SER A 29 4.05 -16.93 2.56
N GLY A 30 4.25 -15.83 3.30
CA GLY A 30 5.57 -15.24 3.55
C GLY A 30 6.23 -14.61 2.32
N THR A 31 5.55 -14.63 1.16
CA THR A 31 6.10 -14.19 -0.11
C THR A 31 6.14 -12.67 -0.18
N THR A 32 7.30 -12.12 -0.54
CA THR A 32 7.49 -10.69 -0.77
C THR A 32 7.61 -10.45 -2.27
N THR A 33 6.76 -9.57 -2.80
CA THR A 33 6.70 -9.20 -4.22
C THR A 33 6.56 -7.68 -4.38
N THR A 34 6.42 -7.21 -5.62
CA THR A 34 6.15 -5.81 -5.92
C THR A 34 4.73 -5.43 -5.50
N ILE A 35 4.44 -4.13 -5.48
CA ILE A 35 3.11 -3.62 -5.09
C ILE A 35 1.97 -4.12 -5.99
N GLN A 36 2.28 -4.77 -7.13
CA GLN A 36 1.30 -5.36 -8.05
C GLN A 36 0.46 -6.46 -7.39
N GLY A 37 0.94 -7.08 -6.31
CA GLY A 37 0.18 -8.02 -5.51
C GLY A 37 -0.98 -7.42 -4.71
N LEU A 38 -1.10 -6.09 -4.64
CA LEU A 38 -2.19 -5.42 -3.92
C LEU A 38 -3.56 -5.66 -4.56
N LYS A 39 -4.55 -5.95 -3.70
CA LYS A 39 -5.97 -6.04 -4.05
C LYS A 39 -6.58 -4.64 -4.04
N ILE A 40 -6.51 -3.97 -5.18
CA ILE A 40 -7.11 -2.65 -5.38
C ILE A 40 -8.57 -2.78 -5.81
N ASN A 41 -9.48 -2.13 -5.10
CA ASN A 41 -10.89 -2.06 -5.48
C ASN A 41 -11.11 -1.03 -6.60
N LYS A 42 -11.77 -1.44 -7.70
CA LYS A 42 -12.10 -0.58 -8.85
C LYS A 42 -12.89 0.67 -8.46
N ALA A 43 -13.84 0.56 -7.53
CA ALA A 43 -14.61 1.71 -7.07
C ALA A 43 -13.74 2.74 -6.35
N GLY A 44 -12.76 2.29 -5.55
CA GLY A 44 -11.78 3.16 -4.90
C GLY A 44 -10.84 3.82 -5.91
N ALA A 45 -10.35 3.05 -6.88
CA ALA A 45 -9.47 3.56 -7.94
C ALA A 45 -10.15 4.63 -8.78
N ILE A 46 -11.39 4.40 -9.22
CA ILE A 46 -12.17 5.38 -10.01
C ILE A 46 -12.49 6.63 -9.19
N LYS A 47 -12.72 6.50 -7.88
CA LYS A 47 -12.99 7.66 -7.02
C LYS A 47 -11.79 8.61 -6.94
N GLU A 48 -10.56 8.09 -6.98
CA GLU A 48 -9.34 8.89 -6.99
C GLU A 48 -8.88 9.31 -8.38
N HIS A 49 -9.15 8.46 -9.36
CA HIS A 49 -8.74 8.60 -10.73
C HIS A 49 -9.95 8.36 -11.63
N PRO A 50 -10.86 9.36 -11.74
CA PRO A 50 -12.06 9.23 -12.56
C PRO A 50 -11.76 8.95 -14.03
N ASP A 51 -10.58 9.36 -14.49
CA ASP A 51 -10.04 9.11 -15.83
C ASP A 51 -9.81 7.62 -16.13
N LEU A 52 -9.61 6.79 -15.10
CA LEU A 52 -9.38 5.35 -15.25
C LEU A 52 -10.68 4.52 -15.31
N LYS A 53 -11.86 5.16 -15.35
CA LYS A 53 -13.17 4.48 -15.29
C LYS A 53 -13.35 3.44 -16.40
N ASP A 54 -13.03 3.84 -17.62
CA ASP A 54 -13.22 3.06 -18.85
C ASP A 54 -11.90 2.47 -19.37
N ASP A 55 -10.82 2.61 -18.60
CA ASP A 55 -9.48 2.10 -18.94
C ASP A 55 -9.36 0.62 -18.53
N GLU A 56 -8.95 -0.26 -19.45
CA GLU A 56 -8.76 -1.68 -19.15
C GLU A 56 -7.57 -1.92 -18.21
N GLU A 57 -6.56 -1.06 -18.27
CA GLU A 57 -5.34 -1.11 -17.45
C GLU A 57 -5.46 -0.28 -16.16
N TRP A 58 -6.68 0.10 -15.76
CA TRP A 58 -6.94 0.95 -14.60
C TRP A 58 -6.21 0.49 -13.33
N LYS A 59 -6.11 -0.83 -13.12
CA LYS A 59 -5.48 -1.41 -11.93
C LYS A 59 -3.98 -1.12 -11.91
N GLU A 60 -3.31 -1.35 -13.03
CA GLU A 60 -1.87 -1.14 -13.16
C GLU A 60 -1.54 0.35 -13.07
N LYS A 61 -2.30 1.21 -13.76
CA LYS A 61 -2.13 2.66 -13.70
C LYS A 61 -2.34 3.24 -12.30
N THR A 62 -3.32 2.72 -11.56
CA THR A 62 -3.54 3.11 -10.16
C THR A 62 -2.34 2.77 -9.28
N LEU A 63 -1.79 1.56 -9.44
CA LEU A 63 -0.62 1.12 -8.69
C LEU A 63 0.63 1.92 -9.08
N ASP A 64 0.84 2.20 -10.35
CA ASP A 64 1.95 3.02 -10.80
C ASP A 64 1.86 4.44 -10.23
N ARG A 65 0.68 5.06 -10.25
CA ARG A 65 0.44 6.38 -9.61
C ARG A 65 0.74 6.34 -8.12
N LEU A 66 0.29 5.30 -7.40
CA LEU A 66 0.61 5.07 -6.00
C LEU A 66 2.13 4.99 -5.79
N LYS A 67 2.85 4.20 -6.60
CA LYS A 67 4.31 4.05 -6.53
C LYS A 67 5.04 5.36 -6.80
N GLU A 68 4.61 6.11 -7.80
CA GLU A 68 5.16 7.42 -8.13
C GLU A 68 4.94 8.43 -7.01
N HIS A 69 3.76 8.45 -6.40
CA HIS A 69 3.47 9.35 -5.29
C HIS A 69 4.35 9.02 -4.08
N ILE A 70 4.50 7.74 -3.74
CA ILE A 70 5.37 7.29 -2.64
C ILE A 70 6.84 7.73 -2.88
N LYS A 71 7.33 7.66 -4.12
CA LYS A 71 8.69 8.12 -4.47
C LYS A 71 8.91 9.61 -4.23
N LYS A 72 7.88 10.45 -4.42
CA LYS A 72 7.94 11.92 -4.22
C LYS A 72 8.02 12.32 -2.75
N LEU A 73 7.61 11.44 -1.83
CA LEU A 73 7.61 11.72 -0.40
C LEU A 73 9.02 11.55 0.19
N LYS A 74 9.44 12.50 1.05
CA LYS A 74 10.82 12.54 1.57
C LYS A 74 11.15 11.50 2.64
N THR A 75 10.17 11.15 3.50
CA THR A 75 10.42 10.34 4.70
C THR A 75 9.59 9.07 4.68
N GLU A 76 10.14 7.97 5.21
CA GLU A 76 9.46 6.69 5.34
C GLU A 76 8.12 6.78 6.07
N ASP A 77 8.02 7.60 7.13
CA ASP A 77 6.77 7.78 7.87
C ASP A 77 5.68 8.46 7.01
N LYS A 78 6.02 9.53 6.27
CA LYS A 78 5.11 10.13 5.27
C LYS A 78 4.68 9.12 4.20
N LYS A 79 5.62 8.30 3.71
CA LYS A 79 5.35 7.26 2.71
C LYS A 79 4.33 6.24 3.22
N ILE A 80 4.53 5.70 4.43
CA ILE A 80 3.63 4.68 4.97
C ILE A 80 2.26 5.27 5.36
N ASN A 81 2.21 6.53 5.82
CA ASN A 81 0.95 7.19 6.10
C ASN A 81 0.14 7.46 4.82
N TYR A 82 0.80 7.86 3.72
CA TYR A 82 0.13 7.99 2.43
C TYR A 82 -0.44 6.64 1.96
N VAL A 83 0.38 5.58 2.01
CA VAL A 83 -0.08 4.21 1.69
C VAL A 83 -1.27 3.81 2.56
N LYS A 84 -1.23 4.11 3.86
CA LYS A 84 -2.35 3.84 4.77
C LYS A 84 -3.63 4.48 4.28
N ASP A 85 -3.60 5.78 3.97
CA ASP A 85 -4.79 6.51 3.57
C ASP A 85 -5.32 6.03 2.21
N GLU A 86 -4.43 5.61 1.30
CA GLU A 86 -4.81 5.02 0.03
C GLU A 86 -5.49 3.66 0.21
N LEU A 87 -4.83 2.75 0.94
CA LEU A 87 -5.34 1.40 1.13
C LEU A 87 -6.69 1.40 1.86
N LYS A 88 -6.94 2.36 2.76
CA LYS A 88 -8.28 2.52 3.37
C LYS A 88 -9.39 2.73 2.35
N LYS A 89 -9.13 3.44 1.24
CA LYS A 89 -10.11 3.67 0.16
C LYS A 89 -10.44 2.37 -0.60
N HIS A 90 -9.51 1.40 -0.58
CA HIS A 90 -9.69 0.10 -1.21
C HIS A 90 -10.19 -0.99 -0.25
N GLY A 91 -10.56 -0.63 0.99
CA GLY A 91 -11.13 -1.55 1.97
C GLY A 91 -10.12 -2.21 2.91
N TYR A 92 -8.87 -1.75 2.93
CA TYR A 92 -7.89 -2.21 3.90
C TYR A 92 -8.06 -1.51 5.25
N THR A 93 -7.85 -2.28 6.33
CA THR A 93 -7.83 -1.79 7.70
C THR A 93 -6.37 -1.71 8.19
N PRO A 94 -5.84 -0.51 8.49
CA PRO A 94 -4.49 -0.39 9.04
C PRO A 94 -4.43 -0.90 10.48
N MET A 95 -3.41 -1.72 10.77
CA MET A 95 -3.25 -2.34 12.10
C MET A 95 -2.06 -1.74 12.85
N PHE A 96 -0.85 -1.91 12.29
CA PHE A 96 0.40 -1.52 12.96
C PHE A 96 1.40 -0.95 11.97
N LYS A 97 2.25 -0.03 12.43
CA LYS A 97 3.48 0.38 11.76
C LYS A 97 4.70 0.06 12.60
N GLN A 98 5.80 -0.30 11.95
CA GLN A 98 7.06 -0.61 12.62
C GLN A 98 8.24 -0.05 11.82
N ARG A 99 9.02 0.83 12.44
CA ARG A 99 10.32 1.25 11.91
C ARG A 99 11.39 0.23 12.29
N ALA A 100 12.34 -0.04 11.40
CA ALA A 100 13.44 -0.97 11.68
C ALA A 100 14.17 -0.59 12.99
N GLY A 101 14.37 -1.57 13.88
CA GLY A 101 14.97 -1.38 15.20
C GLY A 101 14.02 -0.84 16.29
N HIS A 102 12.77 -0.52 15.96
CA HIS A 102 11.77 -0.03 16.92
C HIS A 102 10.66 -1.04 17.17
N ARG A 103 9.99 -0.89 18.31
CA ARG A 103 8.78 -1.67 18.64
C ARG A 103 7.64 -1.29 17.69
N PRO A 104 6.77 -2.25 17.29
CA PRO A 104 5.56 -1.96 16.54
C PRO A 104 4.64 -0.98 17.30
N GLN A 105 3.99 -0.09 16.57
CA GLN A 105 3.02 0.89 17.06
C GLN A 105 1.72 0.74 16.28
N LYS A 106 0.56 1.00 16.92
CA LYS A 106 -0.70 1.09 16.19
C LYS A 106 -0.68 2.31 15.26
N PHE A 107 -1.39 2.21 14.13
CA PHE A 107 -1.51 3.26 13.12
C PHE A 107 -2.37 4.45 13.55
#